data_AF-A0A962I1K6-F1
#
_entry.id   AF-A0A962I1K6-F1
#
_cell.length_a   1.000
_cell.length_b   1.000
_cell.length_c   1.000
_cell.angle_alpha   90.00
_cell.angle_beta   90.00
_cell.angle_gamma   90.00
#
_symmetry.space_group_name_H-M   'P 1'
#
loop_
_entity.id
_entity.type
_entity.pdbx_description
1 polymer ?
#
loop_
_entity_poly.entity_id
_entity_poly.type
_entity_poly.pdbx_seq_one_letter_code
_entity_poly.pdbx_strand_id
1 'polypeptide(L)'
;IFLRRDSEGQWQSVALLGFEAGENLFLRGDRWNADYLPGHVARGPFLIGFQHQQVEGEERRVPVIHVDLDHPRLGAGQGEAVFLPHGGQSPYLDHVVKVLRGIRDGIDASKAMFAAFDALGLIQPVEVEVKFDAEQGAKLTGLSGIDRQRLAELDAEALHGLHRQGYLEGLYLLLASAHNVRRLLAEKQRRLRDASSSATGQAA
;
A
#
# COMPACT_ATOMS: atom_id res chain seq x y z
N ILE A 1 1.85 0.94 -8.00
CA ILE A 1 0.95 1.75 -7.15
C ILE A 1 -0.04 2.39 -8.10
N PHE A 2 -1.31 2.34 -7.73
CA PHE A 2 -2.40 3.02 -8.40
C PHE A 2 -3.05 3.97 -7.40
N LEU A 3 -3.94 4.82 -7.89
CA LEU A 3 -4.74 5.72 -7.07
C LEU A 3 -6.21 5.28 -7.14
N ARG A 4 -6.95 5.48 -6.05
CA ARG A 4 -8.42 5.43 -6.05
C ARG A 4 -8.95 6.53 -5.15
N ARG A 5 -10.24 6.85 -5.29
CA ARG A 5 -10.95 7.63 -4.28
C ARG A 5 -11.44 6.72 -3.15
N ASP A 6 -11.32 7.19 -1.91
CA ASP A 6 -11.99 6.57 -0.77
C ASP A 6 -13.48 6.96 -0.70
N SER A 7 -14.17 6.54 0.36
CA SER A 7 -15.58 6.88 0.59
C SER A 7 -15.84 8.37 0.80
N GLU A 8 -14.81 9.15 1.15
CA GLU A 8 -14.87 10.59 1.33
C GLU A 8 -14.45 11.35 0.06
N GLY A 9 -14.19 10.62 -1.03
CA GLY A 9 -13.78 11.18 -2.31
C GLY A 9 -12.31 11.60 -2.38
N GLN A 10 -11.50 11.31 -1.37
CA GLN A 10 -10.08 11.68 -1.31
C GLN A 10 -9.23 10.66 -2.05
N TRP A 11 -8.18 11.14 -2.71
CA TRP A 11 -7.21 10.25 -3.37
C TRP A 11 -6.37 9.48 -2.35
N GLN A 12 -6.27 8.17 -2.56
CA GLN A 12 -5.40 7.28 -1.80
C GLN A 12 -4.58 6.39 -2.73
N SER A 13 -3.36 6.08 -2.32
CA SER A 13 -2.51 5.12 -3.01
C SER A 13 -2.90 3.69 -2.67
N VAL A 14 -2.99 2.82 -3.67
CA VAL A 14 -3.25 1.39 -3.51
C VAL A 14 -2.23 0.56 -4.27
N ALA A 15 -1.94 -0.63 -3.76
CA ALA A 15 -1.07 -1.61 -4.40
C ALA A 15 -1.88 -2.84 -4.80
N LEU A 16 -1.59 -3.38 -5.98
CA LEU A 16 -2.11 -4.69 -6.38
C LEU A 16 -1.28 -5.77 -5.71
N LEU A 17 -1.97 -6.72 -5.07
CA LEU A 17 -1.36 -7.91 -4.49
C LEU A 17 -1.61 -9.16 -5.36
N GLY A 18 -2.64 -9.14 -6.19
CA GLY A 18 -3.04 -10.20 -7.11
C GLY A 18 -4.01 -9.64 -8.14
N PHE A 19 -4.53 -10.52 -9.00
CA PHE A 19 -5.49 -10.18 -10.04
C PHE A 19 -6.91 -10.68 -9.75
N GLU A 20 -7.08 -11.47 -8.68
CA GLU A 20 -8.35 -12.03 -8.22
C GLU A 20 -8.63 -11.69 -6.76
N ALA A 21 -9.90 -11.76 -6.36
CA ALA A 21 -10.29 -11.54 -4.97
C ALA A 21 -9.69 -12.62 -4.05
N GLY A 22 -9.11 -12.18 -2.93
CA GLY A 22 -8.44 -13.09 -1.98
C GLY A 22 -7.05 -13.56 -2.42
N GLU A 23 -6.55 -13.12 -3.59
CA GLU A 23 -5.23 -13.49 -4.08
C GLU A 23 -4.13 -12.55 -3.56
N ASN A 24 -3.03 -13.13 -3.09
CA ASN A 24 -1.81 -12.41 -2.79
C ASN A 24 -0.59 -13.15 -3.36
N LEU A 25 -0.06 -12.63 -4.47
CA LEU A 25 1.10 -13.16 -5.19
C LEU A 25 2.43 -12.91 -4.48
N PHE A 26 2.44 -12.07 -3.43
CA PHE A 26 3.59 -11.91 -2.55
C PHE A 26 3.64 -12.99 -1.46
N LEU A 27 2.57 -13.78 -1.25
CA LEU A 27 2.59 -14.86 -0.27
C LEU A 27 2.99 -16.19 -0.90
N ARG A 28 3.92 -16.91 -0.24
CA ARG A 28 4.22 -18.32 -0.51
C ARG A 28 4.01 -19.10 0.78
N GLY A 29 2.85 -19.74 0.90
CA GLY A 29 2.38 -20.28 2.18
C GLY A 29 2.18 -19.14 3.17
N ASP A 30 2.89 -19.22 4.29
CA ASP A 30 2.89 -18.23 5.38
C ASP A 30 3.97 -17.15 5.24
N ARG A 31 4.80 -17.19 4.19
CA ARG A 31 5.93 -16.27 4.01
C ARG A 31 5.65 -15.17 3.01
N TRP A 32 6.06 -13.95 3.36
CA TRP A 32 6.17 -12.83 2.43
C TRP A 32 7.40 -13.00 1.53
N ASN A 33 7.19 -13.04 0.22
CA ASN A 33 8.17 -13.33 -0.81
C ASN A 33 8.45 -12.08 -1.65
N ALA A 34 9.05 -11.07 -1.02
CA ALA A 34 9.59 -9.87 -1.66
C ALA A 34 10.63 -9.19 -0.75
N ASP A 35 11.48 -8.35 -1.36
CA ASP A 35 12.59 -7.68 -0.68
C ASP A 35 12.15 -6.58 0.29
N TYR A 36 10.88 -6.18 0.23
CA TYR A 36 10.30 -5.13 1.05
C TYR A 36 8.96 -5.58 1.61
N LEU A 37 8.75 -5.36 2.91
CA LEU A 37 7.49 -5.56 3.61
C LEU A 37 6.81 -4.20 3.82
N PRO A 38 5.70 -3.89 3.12
CA PRO A 38 5.01 -2.62 3.28
C PRO A 38 4.55 -2.40 4.73
N GLY A 39 4.66 -1.16 5.22
CA GLY A 39 4.21 -0.80 6.57
C GLY A 39 2.77 -1.21 6.87
N HIS A 40 1.87 -1.12 5.89
CA HIS A 40 0.48 -1.59 6.02
C HIS A 40 0.34 -3.08 6.33
N VAL A 41 1.30 -3.91 5.91
CA VAL A 41 1.37 -5.34 6.25
C VAL A 41 2.11 -5.53 7.59
N ALA A 42 3.21 -4.78 7.78
CA ALA A 42 4.03 -4.89 8.99
C ALA A 42 3.32 -4.43 10.28
N ARG A 43 2.37 -3.49 10.19
CA ARG A 43 1.74 -2.84 11.37
C ARG A 43 0.90 -3.75 12.26
N GLY A 44 0.46 -4.91 11.77
CA GLY A 44 -0.61 -5.68 12.44
C GLY A 44 -0.26 -6.04 13.88
N PRO A 45 -1.21 -6.35 14.78
CA PRO A 45 -2.64 -5.99 14.83
C PRO A 45 -2.89 -4.53 15.27
N PHE A 46 -1.87 -3.67 15.15
CA PHE A 46 -1.92 -2.33 15.70
C PHE A 46 -2.54 -1.33 14.72
N LEU A 47 -3.31 -0.41 15.27
CA LEU A 47 -3.99 0.67 14.57
C LEU A 47 -3.61 1.99 15.22
N ILE A 48 -3.59 3.06 14.44
CA ILE A 48 -3.45 4.41 14.99
C ILE A 48 -4.85 5.05 15.11
N GLY A 49 -5.21 5.46 16.32
CA GLY A 49 -6.39 6.26 16.59
C GLY A 49 -6.00 7.62 17.16
N PHE A 50 -7.00 8.41 17.50
CA PHE A 50 -6.80 9.74 18.07
C PHE A 50 -7.75 9.97 19.23
N GLN A 51 -7.24 10.62 20.27
CA GLN A 51 -8.00 11.01 21.44
C GLN A 51 -7.79 12.50 21.69
N HIS A 52 -8.83 13.17 22.19
CA HIS A 52 -8.71 14.53 22.71
C HIS A 52 -8.16 14.43 24.12
N GLN A 53 -7.00 15.03 24.36
CA GLN A 53 -6.37 15.08 25.67
C GLN A 53 -6.03 16.52 26.01
N GLN A 54 -6.23 16.89 27.28
CA GLN A 54 -5.75 18.15 27.83
C GLN A 54 -4.23 18.05 28.02
N VAL A 55 -3.48 18.75 27.17
CA VAL A 55 -2.02 18.84 27.24
C VAL A 55 -1.69 20.31 27.44
N GLU A 56 -1.07 20.63 28.58
CA GLU A 56 -0.71 22.02 28.96
C GLU A 56 -1.92 22.97 29.03
N GLY A 57 -3.11 22.45 29.39
CA GLY A 57 -4.34 23.24 29.48
C GLY A 57 -5.07 23.46 28.16
N GLU A 58 -4.53 22.96 27.05
CA GLU A 58 -5.16 22.98 25.73
C GLU A 58 -5.66 21.60 25.33
N GLU A 59 -6.84 21.54 24.74
CA GLU A 59 -7.34 20.29 24.16
C GLU A 59 -6.56 20.01 22.86
N ARG A 60 -5.76 18.94 22.87
CA ARG A 60 -4.97 18.50 21.72
C ARG A 60 -5.41 17.12 21.28
N ARG A 61 -5.48 16.91 19.97
CA ARG A 61 -5.74 15.60 19.36
C ARG A 61 -4.45 14.79 19.33
N VAL A 62 -4.32 13.84 20.25
CA VAL A 62 -3.11 13.02 20.44
C VAL A 62 -3.26 11.66 19.75
N PRO A 63 -2.27 11.21 18.96
CA PRO A 63 -2.29 9.88 18.38
C PRO A 63 -2.10 8.80 19.46
N VAL A 64 -2.92 7.76 19.42
CA VAL A 64 -2.85 6.60 20.33
C VAL A 64 -2.81 5.30 19.53
N ILE A 65 -2.23 4.26 20.12
CA ILE A 65 -2.19 2.93 19.51
C ILE A 65 -3.38 2.14 20.01
N HIS A 66 -4.18 1.64 19.08
CA HIS A 66 -5.21 0.63 19.34
C HIS A 66 -4.71 -0.74 18.90
N VAL A 67 -5.28 -1.78 19.48
CA VAL A 67 -4.99 -3.17 19.16
C VAL A 67 -6.30 -3.83 18.76
N ASP A 68 -6.32 -4.47 17.59
CA ASP A 68 -7.40 -5.36 17.20
C ASP A 68 -7.26 -6.68 17.97
N LEU A 69 -8.12 -6.88 18.99
CA LEU A 69 -8.07 -8.02 19.89
C LEU A 69 -8.50 -9.35 19.24
N ASP A 70 -9.24 -9.28 18.13
CA ASP A 70 -9.70 -10.47 17.38
C ASP A 70 -8.67 -10.93 16.35
N HIS A 71 -7.55 -10.20 16.20
CA HIS A 71 -6.55 -10.51 15.20
C HIS A 71 -5.81 -11.82 15.54
N PRO A 72 -5.65 -12.76 14.58
CA PRO A 72 -5.08 -14.10 14.82
C PRO A 72 -3.59 -14.12 15.21
N ARG A 73 -2.94 -12.95 15.21
CA ARG A 73 -1.55 -12.78 15.70
C ARG A 73 -1.49 -12.54 17.20
N LEU A 74 -2.63 -12.33 17.85
CA LEU A 74 -2.72 -12.26 19.29
C LEU A 74 -2.96 -13.66 19.85
N GLY A 75 -2.23 -14.00 20.89
CA GLY A 75 -2.37 -15.28 21.58
C GLY A 75 -1.67 -15.23 22.93
N ALA A 76 -2.10 -16.09 23.84
CA ALA A 76 -1.42 -16.31 25.10
C ALA A 76 -0.33 -17.38 24.90
N GLY A 77 0.94 -17.02 25.13
CA GLY A 77 2.06 -17.96 25.02
C GLY A 77 3.28 -17.38 24.31
N GLN A 78 3.68 -18.00 23.19
CA GLN A 78 4.85 -17.61 22.41
C GLN A 78 4.54 -16.35 21.57
N GLY A 79 5.40 -15.33 21.66
CA GLY A 79 5.26 -14.09 20.91
C GLY A 79 6.21 -13.02 21.40
N GLU A 80 6.11 -11.84 20.80
CA GLU A 80 6.88 -10.65 21.19
C GLU A 80 6.12 -9.85 22.25
N ALA A 81 6.77 -9.60 23.39
CA ALA A 81 6.18 -8.75 24.42
C ALA A 81 6.03 -7.32 23.91
N VAL A 82 4.88 -6.69 24.13
CA VAL A 82 4.62 -5.28 23.76
C VAL A 82 5.12 -4.29 24.82
N PHE A 83 5.24 -4.74 26.07
CA PHE A 83 5.73 -3.95 27.19
C PHE A 83 6.87 -4.69 27.89
N LEU A 84 7.77 -3.92 28.52
CA LEU A 84 8.79 -4.47 29.41
C LEU A 84 8.16 -4.90 30.76
N PRO A 85 8.80 -5.81 31.52
CA PRO A 85 8.24 -6.35 32.78
C PRO A 85 7.84 -5.31 33.83
N HIS A 86 8.50 -4.15 33.84
CA HIS A 86 8.26 -3.07 34.80
C HIS A 86 7.52 -1.87 34.19
N GLY A 87 6.90 -2.06 33.03
CA GLY A 87 6.32 -0.99 32.22
C GLY A 87 7.32 -0.37 31.24
N GLY A 88 6.81 0.45 30.33
CA GLY A 88 7.57 0.99 29.20
C GLY A 88 7.43 0.15 27.93
N GLN A 89 7.75 0.75 26.80
CA GLN A 89 7.62 0.14 25.48
C GLN A 89 8.72 -0.90 25.26
N SER A 90 8.36 -2.04 24.67
CA SER A 90 9.37 -2.99 24.20
C SER A 90 9.98 -2.52 22.87
N PRO A 91 11.14 -3.08 22.44
CA PRO A 91 11.69 -2.81 21.12
C PRO A 91 10.71 -3.10 19.97
N TYR A 92 9.84 -4.11 20.15
CA TYR A 92 8.79 -4.44 19.19
C TYR A 92 7.74 -3.34 19.11
N LEU A 93 7.24 -2.85 20.26
CA LEU A 93 6.27 -1.76 20.28
C LEU A 93 6.88 -0.45 19.73
N ASP A 94 8.15 -0.16 20.01
CA ASP A 94 8.86 0.98 19.41
C ASP A 94 8.94 0.89 17.90
N HIS A 95 9.20 -0.31 17.35
CA HIS A 95 9.17 -0.53 15.92
C HIS A 95 7.77 -0.28 15.34
N VAL A 96 6.72 -0.82 15.98
CA VAL A 96 5.32 -0.60 15.58
C VAL A 96 4.96 0.89 15.59
N VAL A 97 5.36 1.64 16.62
CA VAL A 97 5.14 3.09 16.72
C VAL A 97 5.75 3.80 15.51
N LYS A 98 6.98 3.45 15.13
CA LYS A 98 7.66 4.02 13.96
C LYS A 98 6.93 3.70 12.66
N VAL A 99 6.48 2.46 12.49
CA VAL A 99 5.70 2.03 11.32
C VAL A 99 4.38 2.80 11.22
N LEU A 100 3.61 2.87 12.31
CA LEU A 100 2.32 3.58 12.34
C LEU A 100 2.49 5.08 12.09
N ARG A 101 3.54 5.69 12.65
CA ARG A 101 3.88 7.10 12.38
C ARG A 101 4.22 7.31 10.91
N GLY A 102 5.08 6.47 10.33
CA GLY A 102 5.45 6.55 8.92
C GLY A 102 4.25 6.41 7.97
N ILE A 103 3.30 5.52 8.28
CA ILE A 103 2.05 5.39 7.53
C ILE A 103 1.23 6.68 7.60
N ARG A 104 1.03 7.22 8.81
CA ARG A 104 0.28 8.47 8.99
C ARG A 104 0.93 9.64 8.25
N ASP A 105 2.22 9.83 8.46
CA ASP A 105 2.96 10.94 7.85
C ASP A 105 2.93 10.83 6.32
N GLY A 106 3.04 9.60 5.78
CA GLY A 106 2.88 9.33 4.36
C GLY A 106 1.48 9.67 3.83
N ILE A 107 0.42 9.30 4.57
CA ILE A 107 -0.96 9.65 4.22
C ILE A 107 -1.12 11.17 4.19
N ASP A 108 -0.72 11.86 5.25
CA ASP A 108 -0.89 13.31 5.38
C ASP A 108 -0.06 14.06 4.32
N ALA A 109 1.18 13.65 4.06
CA ALA A 109 2.02 14.24 3.02
C ALA A 109 1.45 14.01 1.60
N SER A 110 0.83 12.85 1.36
CA SER A 110 0.28 12.51 0.04
C SER A 110 -0.95 13.31 -0.36
N LYS A 111 -1.73 13.83 0.62
CA LYS A 111 -2.97 14.57 0.35
C LYS A 111 -2.73 15.80 -0.53
N ALA A 112 -1.81 16.67 -0.13
CA ALA A 112 -1.51 17.89 -0.87
C ALA A 112 -0.88 17.57 -2.24
N MET A 113 -0.04 16.54 -2.30
CA MET A 113 0.58 16.07 -3.54
C MET A 113 -0.47 15.57 -4.55
N PHE A 114 -1.40 14.70 -4.11
CA PHE A 114 -2.45 14.19 -5.00
C PHE A 114 -3.44 15.28 -5.41
N ALA A 115 -3.76 16.22 -4.52
CA ALA A 115 -4.58 17.38 -4.88
C ALA A 115 -3.91 18.24 -5.97
N ALA A 116 -2.60 18.46 -5.89
CA ALA A 116 -1.85 19.16 -6.93
C ALA A 116 -1.86 18.39 -8.27
N PHE A 117 -1.70 17.07 -8.23
CA PHE A 117 -1.79 16.25 -9.45
C PHE A 117 -3.20 16.25 -10.06
N ASP A 118 -4.25 16.19 -9.24
CA ASP A 118 -5.65 16.24 -9.67
C ASP A 118 -5.98 17.60 -10.31
N ALA A 119 -5.54 18.69 -9.69
CA ALA A 119 -5.74 20.06 -10.19
C ALA A 119 -5.09 20.29 -11.56
N LEU A 120 -3.95 19.65 -11.82
CA LEU A 120 -3.27 19.65 -13.12
C LEU A 120 -3.84 18.60 -14.10
N GLY A 121 -4.87 17.86 -13.69
CA GLY A 121 -5.50 16.80 -14.50
C GLY A 121 -4.59 15.59 -14.75
N LEU A 122 -3.52 15.41 -13.97
CA LEU A 122 -2.52 14.35 -14.20
C LEU A 122 -3.03 12.97 -13.77
N ILE A 123 -3.98 12.90 -12.85
CA ILE A 123 -4.57 11.63 -12.41
C ILE A 123 -5.69 11.25 -13.37
N GLN A 124 -5.52 10.14 -14.10
CA GLN A 124 -6.49 9.65 -15.07
C GLN A 124 -6.90 8.19 -14.76
N PRO A 125 -8.14 7.80 -15.06
CA PRO A 125 -8.56 6.39 -14.96
C PRO A 125 -7.66 5.49 -15.80
N VAL A 126 -7.34 4.32 -15.26
CA VAL A 126 -6.57 3.29 -15.98
C VAL A 126 -7.26 1.94 -15.84
N GLU A 127 -7.39 1.25 -16.96
CA GLU A 127 -7.80 -0.15 -16.98
C GLU A 127 -6.55 -1.02 -17.11
N VAL A 128 -6.42 -2.01 -16.22
CA VAL A 128 -5.32 -2.99 -16.30
C VAL A 128 -5.91 -4.28 -16.81
N GLU A 129 -5.67 -4.56 -18.09
CA GLU A 129 -6.01 -5.84 -18.71
C GLU A 129 -4.77 -6.70 -18.84
N VAL A 130 -4.84 -7.92 -18.31
CA VAL A 130 -3.76 -8.90 -18.34
C VAL A 130 -4.27 -10.23 -18.87
N LYS A 131 -3.48 -10.87 -19.72
CA LYS A 131 -3.70 -12.25 -20.15
C LYS A 131 -2.68 -13.15 -19.48
N PHE A 132 -3.15 -14.17 -18.78
CA PHE A 132 -2.29 -15.14 -18.12
C PHE A 132 -1.82 -16.20 -19.11
N ASP A 133 -2.75 -16.71 -19.93
CA ASP A 133 -2.52 -17.63 -21.04
C ASP A 133 -3.55 -17.41 -22.17
N ALA A 134 -3.80 -18.44 -22.98
CA ALA A 134 -4.75 -18.37 -24.11
C ALA A 134 -6.22 -18.26 -23.67
N GLU A 135 -6.57 -18.80 -22.51
CA GLU A 135 -7.95 -18.92 -22.02
C GLU A 135 -8.21 -18.06 -20.77
N GLN A 136 -7.17 -17.76 -20.00
CA GLN A 136 -7.25 -17.06 -18.72
C GLN A 136 -6.70 -15.64 -18.80
N GLY A 137 -7.40 -14.72 -18.14
CA GLY A 137 -6.99 -13.32 -17.99
C GLY A 137 -7.81 -12.60 -16.93
N ALA A 138 -7.45 -11.36 -16.66
CA ALA A 138 -8.17 -10.50 -15.74
C ALA A 138 -8.22 -9.06 -16.26
N LYS A 139 -9.33 -8.38 -15.96
CA LYS A 139 -9.50 -6.95 -16.18
C LYS A 139 -9.75 -6.28 -14.84
N LEU A 140 -8.87 -5.38 -14.44
CA LEU A 140 -9.01 -4.58 -13.23
C LEU A 140 -9.48 -3.18 -13.61
N THR A 141 -10.56 -2.75 -12.96
CA THR A 141 -11.21 -1.45 -13.15
C THR A 141 -11.22 -0.66 -11.84
N GLY A 142 -11.63 0.61 -11.89
CA GLY A 142 -11.71 1.48 -10.71
C GLY A 142 -10.34 1.95 -10.19
N LEU A 143 -9.30 1.85 -11.02
CA LEU A 143 -7.96 2.34 -10.73
C LEU A 143 -7.70 3.64 -11.49
N SER A 144 -6.81 4.46 -10.95
CA SER A 144 -6.27 5.64 -11.62
C SER A 144 -4.75 5.63 -11.55
N GLY A 145 -4.10 6.31 -12.49
CA GLY A 145 -2.65 6.46 -12.57
C GLY A 145 -2.28 7.84 -13.07
N ILE A 146 -0.97 8.11 -13.14
CA ILE A 146 -0.46 9.34 -13.73
C ILE A 146 -0.45 9.20 -15.25
N ASP A 147 -1.09 10.13 -15.94
CA ASP A 147 -1.07 10.23 -17.40
C ASP A 147 0.25 10.85 -17.88
N ARG A 148 1.00 10.09 -18.68
CA ARG A 148 2.32 10.50 -19.19
C ARG A 148 2.22 11.60 -20.25
N GLN A 149 1.15 11.60 -21.04
CA GLN A 149 0.98 12.58 -22.10
C GLN A 149 0.68 13.95 -21.49
N ARG A 150 -0.27 14.01 -20.55
CA ARG A 150 -0.60 15.24 -19.81
C ARG A 150 0.59 15.78 -19.02
N LEU A 151 1.41 14.90 -18.45
CA LEU A 151 2.67 15.30 -17.82
C LEU A 151 3.63 15.97 -18.81
N ALA A 152 3.77 15.41 -20.01
CA ALA A 152 4.65 15.95 -21.05
C ALA A 152 4.14 17.28 -21.63
N GLU A 153 2.83 17.51 -21.54
CA GLU A 153 2.15 18.73 -21.99
C GLU A 153 2.11 19.84 -20.93
N LEU A 154 2.61 19.61 -19.70
CA LEU A 154 2.68 20.64 -18.67
C LEU A 154 3.54 21.82 -19.13
N ASP A 155 3.04 23.03 -18.87
CA ASP A 155 3.83 24.24 -19.07
C ASP A 155 4.94 24.39 -18.02
N ALA A 156 5.81 25.37 -18.26
CA ALA A 156 6.95 25.63 -17.40
C ALA A 156 6.55 26.05 -15.98
N GLU A 157 5.44 26.76 -15.81
CA GLU A 157 5.00 27.25 -14.49
C GLU A 157 4.48 26.10 -13.63
N ALA A 158 3.63 25.24 -14.19
CA ALA A 158 3.11 24.06 -13.53
C ALA A 158 4.23 23.09 -13.14
N LEU A 159 5.16 22.82 -14.08
CA LEU A 159 6.31 21.94 -13.82
C LEU A 159 7.21 22.51 -12.72
N HIS A 160 7.51 23.81 -12.76
CA HIS A 160 8.29 24.49 -11.74
C HIS A 160 7.58 24.45 -10.37
N GLY A 161 6.26 24.62 -10.35
CA GLY A 161 5.43 24.51 -9.15
C GLY A 161 5.54 23.13 -8.49
N LEU A 162 5.42 22.06 -9.27
CA LEU A 162 5.59 20.69 -8.77
C LEU A 162 7.01 20.44 -8.25
N HIS A 163 8.04 20.97 -8.93
CA HIS A 163 9.43 20.85 -8.48
C HIS A 163 9.65 21.55 -7.13
N ARG A 164 9.21 22.80 -7.00
CA ARG A 164 9.36 23.58 -5.77
C ARG A 164 8.67 22.98 -4.56
N GLN A 165 7.57 22.26 -4.78
CA GLN A 165 6.84 21.56 -3.72
C GLN A 165 7.42 20.16 -3.42
N GLY A 166 8.39 19.70 -4.20
CA GLY A 166 9.00 18.36 -4.05
C GLY A 166 8.15 17.22 -4.60
N TYR A 167 7.12 17.50 -5.40
CA TYR A 167 6.15 16.50 -5.84
C TYR A 167 6.58 15.72 -7.09
N LEU A 168 7.58 16.20 -7.84
CA LEU A 168 8.07 15.51 -9.03
C LEU A 168 8.63 14.12 -8.73
N GLU A 169 9.32 13.94 -7.61
CA GLU A 169 9.85 12.63 -7.22
C GLU A 169 8.70 11.62 -7.04
N GLY A 170 7.70 11.98 -6.25
CA GLY A 170 6.51 11.14 -6.04
C GLY A 170 5.77 10.82 -7.33
N LEU A 171 5.68 11.80 -8.23
CA LEU A 171 5.06 11.63 -9.55
C LEU A 171 5.79 10.56 -10.38
N TYR A 172 7.11 10.65 -10.50
CA TYR A 172 7.88 9.68 -11.28
C TYR A 172 7.94 8.30 -10.60
N LEU A 173 7.95 8.24 -9.27
CA LEU A 173 7.85 6.98 -8.53
C LEU A 173 6.50 6.28 -8.78
N LEU A 174 5.40 7.02 -8.83
CA LEU A 174 4.09 6.47 -9.22
C LEU A 174 4.13 5.88 -10.62
N LEU A 175 4.66 6.62 -11.61
CA LEU A 175 4.83 6.14 -12.99
C LEU A 175 5.72 4.90 -13.08
N ALA A 176 6.84 4.88 -12.36
CA ALA A 176 7.76 3.75 -12.33
C ALA A 176 7.09 2.52 -11.70
N SER A 177 6.32 2.72 -10.63
CA SER A 177 5.68 1.64 -9.87
C SER A 177 4.70 0.79 -10.70
N ALA A 178 4.17 1.31 -11.81
CA ALA A 178 3.33 0.56 -12.74
C ALA A 178 4.06 -0.65 -13.36
N HIS A 179 5.39 -0.61 -13.44
CA HIS A 179 6.22 -1.69 -13.95
C HIS A 179 6.12 -2.96 -13.09
N ASN A 180 5.70 -2.83 -11.82
CA ASN A 180 5.50 -3.98 -10.93
C ASN A 180 4.35 -4.89 -11.36
N VAL A 181 3.41 -4.42 -12.20
CA VAL A 181 2.34 -5.27 -12.76
C VAL A 181 2.92 -6.44 -13.55
N ARG A 182 4.02 -6.21 -14.29
CA ARG A 182 4.71 -7.28 -15.04
C ARG A 182 5.31 -8.35 -14.12
N ARG A 183 5.81 -7.96 -12.95
CA ARG A 183 6.32 -8.90 -11.94
C ARG A 183 5.21 -9.77 -11.38
N LEU A 184 4.06 -9.17 -11.07
CA LEU A 184 2.87 -9.89 -10.61
C LEU A 184 2.36 -10.86 -11.69
N LEU A 185 2.28 -10.41 -12.95
CA LEU A 185 1.88 -11.25 -14.07
C LEU A 185 2.80 -12.48 -14.21
N ALA A 186 4.12 -12.27 -14.17
CA ALA A 186 5.09 -13.34 -14.25
C ALA A 186 4.93 -14.37 -13.11
N GLU A 187 4.67 -13.91 -11.88
CA GLU A 187 4.42 -14.81 -10.74
C GLU A 187 3.09 -15.57 -10.88
N LYS A 188 2.01 -14.94 -11.37
CA LYS A 188 0.73 -15.62 -11.67
C LYS A 188 0.93 -16.71 -12.72
N GLN A 189 1.59 -16.38 -13.84
CA GLN A 189 1.89 -17.34 -14.89
C GLN A 189 2.76 -18.51 -14.40
N ARG A 190 3.72 -18.24 -13.51
CA ARG A 190 4.54 -19.29 -12.88
C ARG A 190 3.67 -20.25 -12.07
N ARG A 191 2.78 -19.74 -11.21
CA ARG A 191 1.87 -20.57 -10.39
C ARG A 191 0.92 -21.41 -11.24
N LEU A 192 0.40 -20.87 -12.34
CA LEU A 192 -0.46 -21.61 -13.27
C LEU A 192 0.30 -22.78 -13.93
N ARG A 193 1.53 -22.56 -14.38
CA ARG A 193 2.38 -23.65 -14.92
C ARG A 193 2.66 -24.73 -13.88
N ASP A 194 3.01 -24.32 -12.65
CA ASP A 194 3.29 -25.24 -11.55
C ASP A 194 2.05 -26.10 -11.24
N ALA A 195 0.87 -25.49 -11.17
CA ALA A 195 -0.41 -26.18 -10.95
C ALA A 195 -0.71 -27.20 -12.06
N SER A 196 -0.61 -26.81 -13.33
CA SER A 196 -0.83 -27.72 -14.45
C SER A 196 0.14 -28.90 -14.45
N SER A 197 1.42 -28.69 -14.10
CA SER A 197 2.41 -29.77 -14.01
C SER A 197 2.12 -30.76 -12.87
N SER A 198 1.62 -30.27 -11.73
CA SER A 198 1.22 -31.13 -10.60
C SER A 198 -0.02 -31.99 -10.92
N ALA A 199 -0.96 -31.46 -11.71
CA ALA A 199 -2.15 -32.19 -12.13
C ALA A 199 -1.82 -33.34 -13.11
N THR A 200 -0.87 -33.13 -14.04
CA THR A 200 -0.43 -34.19 -14.96
C THR A 200 0.38 -35.28 -14.25
N GLY A 201 1.16 -34.92 -13.22
CA GLY A 201 1.96 -35.88 -12.45
C GLY A 201 1.19 -36.73 -11.44
N GLN A 202 -0.03 -36.36 -11.06
CA GLN A 202 -0.91 -37.18 -10.21
C GLN A 202 -1.81 -38.15 -11.01
N ALA A 203 -1.91 -37.96 -12.33
CA ALA A 203 -2.71 -38.79 -13.23
C ALA A 203 -1.90 -39.91 -13.93
N ALA A 204 -0.60 -40.01 -13.64
CA ALA A 204 0.33 -41.03 -14.16
C ALA A 204 0.80 -41.94 -13.02
#